data_AF-K1YPI1-F1
#
_entry.id   AF-K1YPI1-F1
#
_cell.length_a   1.000
_cell.length_b   1.000
_cell.length_c   1.000
_cell.angle_alpha   90.00
_cell.angle_beta   90.00
_cell.angle_gamma   90.00
#
_symmetry.space_group_name_H-M   'P 1'
#
loop_
_entity.id
_entity.type
_entity.pdbx_description
1 polymer ?
#
loop_
_entity_poly.entity_id
_entity_poly.type
_entity_poly.pdbx_seq_one_letter_code
_entity_poly.pdbx_strand_id
1 'polypeptide(L)'
;MTEQIQTTKLNVFFFVSVMLLIIGASAFMWLKYPAPEIIVSLALRLFSTFFAFYLLFKFQEWRIIFIGLMFIMMTIHQVFTFLLQSKIIESTPTHTTFSEIPALILTIFSFASVIYLGIILKNQTEVLNKHKTKIEMLESFLPICSHCKKIRTDNNTPEDPNSWIAVETYFNIKNQVEFSHGICPDCLGKYYSNDKKSEIH
;
A
#
# COMPACT_ATOMS: atom_id res chain seq x y z
N MET A 1 -1.02 5.13 22.70
CA MET A 1 -1.20 3.92 21.87
C MET A 1 -2.41 3.07 22.30
N THR A 2 -2.60 2.83 23.60
CA THR A 2 -3.74 2.07 24.16
C THR A 2 -5.12 2.71 23.94
N GLU A 3 -5.23 4.04 24.04
CA GLU A 3 -6.49 4.77 23.86
C GLU A 3 -7.02 4.70 22.42
N GLN A 4 -6.13 4.83 21.42
CA GLN A 4 -6.47 4.70 20.00
C GLN A 4 -6.87 3.25 19.63
N ILE A 5 -6.31 2.25 20.31
CA ILE A 5 -6.69 0.83 20.12
C ILE A 5 -8.08 0.58 20.72
N GLN A 6 -8.40 1.19 21.86
CA GLN A 6 -9.68 1.02 22.54
C GLN A 6 -10.84 1.71 21.81
N THR A 7 -10.64 2.92 21.28
CA THR A 7 -11.61 3.59 20.40
C THR A 7 -11.82 2.82 19.10
N THR A 8 -10.76 2.26 18.52
CA THR A 8 -10.86 1.43 17.31
C THR A 8 -11.69 0.17 17.57
N LYS A 9 -11.49 -0.52 18.70
CA LYS A 9 -12.27 -1.71 19.07
C LYS A 9 -13.74 -1.38 19.33
N LEU A 10 -14.03 -0.27 20.01
CA LEU A 10 -15.41 0.17 20.27
C LEU A 10 -16.14 0.54 18.97
N ASN A 11 -15.46 1.24 18.06
CA ASN A 11 -16.00 1.55 16.76
C ASN A 11 -16.27 0.26 15.97
N VAL A 12 -15.33 -0.67 15.89
CA VAL A 12 -15.53 -1.97 15.20
C VAL A 12 -16.76 -2.70 15.73
N PHE A 13 -16.95 -2.77 17.05
CA PHE A 13 -18.10 -3.45 17.65
C PHE A 13 -19.43 -2.76 17.28
N PHE A 14 -19.48 -1.43 17.36
CA PHE A 14 -20.63 -0.65 16.92
C PHE A 14 -20.96 -0.93 15.44
N PHE A 15 -19.95 -0.95 14.57
CA PHE A 15 -20.14 -1.20 13.15
C PHE A 15 -20.66 -2.62 12.88
N VAL A 16 -20.13 -3.65 13.54
CA VAL A 16 -20.60 -5.04 13.41
C VAL A 16 -22.06 -5.18 13.86
N SER A 17 -22.46 -4.52 14.96
CA SER A 17 -23.83 -4.57 15.48
C SER A 17 -24.85 -4.01 14.48
N VAL A 18 -24.56 -2.86 13.87
CA VAL A 18 -25.46 -2.25 12.86
C VAL A 18 -25.55 -3.11 11.60
N MET A 19 -24.45 -3.74 11.20
CA MET A 19 -24.40 -4.69 10.08
C MET A 19 -25.35 -5.88 10.29
N LEU A 20 -25.31 -6.49 11.48
CA LEU A 20 -26.21 -7.60 11.83
C LEU A 20 -27.68 -7.18 11.86
N LEU A 21 -27.98 -5.95 12.29
CA LEU A 21 -29.34 -5.40 12.25
C LEU A 21 -29.86 -5.21 10.82
N ILE A 22 -29.02 -4.71 9.90
CA ILE A 22 -29.39 -4.55 8.48
C ILE A 22 -29.68 -5.92 7.83
N ILE A 23 -28.85 -6.93 8.12
CA ILE A 23 -29.03 -8.31 7.63
C ILE A 23 -30.31 -8.93 8.21
N GLY A 24 -30.56 -8.73 9.52
CA GLY A 24 -31.77 -9.23 10.17
C GLY A 24 -33.04 -8.57 9.61
N ALA A 25 -33.01 -7.26 9.39
CA ALA A 25 -34.14 -6.52 8.82
C ALA A 25 -34.41 -6.92 7.36
N SER A 26 -33.37 -7.12 6.55
CA SER A 26 -33.54 -7.56 5.16
C SER A 26 -34.08 -8.99 5.05
N ALA A 27 -33.62 -9.90 5.91
CA ALA A 27 -34.14 -11.28 6.01
C ALA A 27 -35.60 -11.32 6.47
N PHE A 28 -35.99 -10.47 7.42
CA PHE A 28 -37.38 -10.34 7.87
C PHE A 28 -38.31 -9.80 6.76
N MET A 29 -37.86 -8.78 6.04
CA MET A 29 -38.60 -8.22 4.90
C MET A 29 -38.74 -9.24 3.76
N TRP A 30 -37.72 -10.07 3.52
CA TRP A 30 -37.75 -11.14 2.51
C TRP A 30 -38.89 -12.14 2.73
N LEU A 31 -39.24 -12.42 3.99
CA LEU A 31 -40.35 -13.33 4.33
C LEU A 31 -41.74 -12.74 4.07
N LYS A 32 -41.86 -11.40 4.08
CA LYS A 32 -43.14 -10.69 4.11
C LYS A 32 -43.58 -10.11 2.76
N TYR A 33 -42.63 -9.88 1.84
CA TYR A 33 -42.92 -9.17 0.59
C TYR A 33 -42.65 -10.06 -0.64
N PRO A 34 -43.56 -10.09 -1.63
CA PRO A 34 -43.49 -10.99 -2.79
C PRO A 34 -42.45 -10.58 -3.86
N ALA A 35 -41.59 -9.59 -3.60
CA ALA A 35 -40.59 -9.06 -4.54
C ALA A 35 -39.18 -9.07 -3.92
N PRO A 36 -38.49 -10.23 -3.89
CA PRO A 36 -37.22 -10.39 -3.17
C PRO A 36 -36.05 -9.63 -3.80
N GLU A 37 -36.06 -9.40 -5.12
CA GLU A 37 -34.94 -8.77 -5.85
C GLU A 37 -34.65 -7.34 -5.37
N ILE A 38 -35.70 -6.57 -5.08
CA ILE A 38 -35.59 -5.18 -4.64
C ILE A 38 -34.98 -5.13 -3.24
N ILE A 39 -35.42 -6.01 -2.34
CA ILE A 39 -34.95 -6.09 -0.95
C ILE A 39 -33.47 -6.44 -0.91
N VAL A 40 -33.05 -7.42 -1.71
CA VAL A 40 -31.64 -7.82 -1.83
C VAL A 40 -30.79 -6.66 -2.36
N SER A 41 -31.26 -5.97 -3.41
CA SER A 41 -30.54 -4.83 -3.98
C SER A 41 -30.36 -3.66 -3.00
N LEU A 42 -31.39 -3.39 -2.17
CA LEU A 42 -31.37 -2.33 -1.17
C LEU A 42 -30.44 -2.71 -0.01
N ALA A 43 -30.53 -3.94 0.48
CA ALA A 43 -29.67 -4.44 1.55
C ALA A 43 -28.19 -4.42 1.17
N LEU A 44 -27.84 -4.85 -0.05
CA LEU A 44 -26.47 -4.83 -0.55
C LEU A 44 -25.91 -3.40 -0.60
N ARG A 45 -26.72 -2.42 -1.02
CA ARG A 45 -26.30 -1.01 -1.10
C ARG A 45 -26.19 -0.35 0.25
N LEU A 46 -27.10 -0.63 1.18
CA LEU A 46 -27.00 -0.18 2.57
C LEU A 46 -25.75 -0.75 3.26
N PHE A 47 -25.42 -2.01 2.96
CA PHE A 47 -24.17 -2.60 3.45
C PHE A 47 -22.95 -1.89 2.86
N SER A 48 -22.95 -1.66 1.56
CA SER A 48 -21.84 -1.02 0.85
C SER A 48 -21.61 0.43 1.30
N THR A 49 -22.65 1.24 1.48
CA THR A 49 -22.53 2.61 2.02
C THR A 49 -22.03 2.62 3.45
N PHE A 50 -22.53 1.70 4.27
CA PHE A 50 -22.13 1.57 5.66
C PHE A 50 -20.67 1.14 5.80
N PHE A 51 -20.23 0.17 4.99
CA PHE A 51 -18.84 -0.26 4.94
C PHE A 51 -17.91 0.86 4.44
N ALA A 52 -18.34 1.65 3.46
CA ALA A 52 -17.59 2.82 3.03
C ALA A 52 -17.44 3.85 4.17
N PHE A 53 -18.49 4.11 4.95
CA PHE A 53 -18.44 4.99 6.11
C PHE A 53 -17.53 4.45 7.23
N TYR A 54 -17.53 3.14 7.47
CA TYR A 54 -16.58 2.49 8.37
C TYR A 54 -15.13 2.73 7.95
N LEU A 55 -14.81 2.54 6.66
CA LEU A 55 -13.48 2.79 6.13
C LEU A 55 -13.07 4.26 6.26
N LEU A 56 -14.00 5.20 6.04
CA LEU A 56 -13.76 6.63 6.27
C LEU A 56 -13.32 6.91 7.70
N PHE A 57 -14.04 6.36 8.67
CA PHE A 57 -13.79 6.60 10.08
C PHE A 57 -12.50 5.92 10.58
N LYS A 58 -12.19 4.73 10.04
CA LYS A 58 -11.01 3.96 10.43
C LYS A 58 -9.70 4.57 9.94
N PHE A 59 -9.69 5.06 8.70
CA PHE A 59 -8.45 5.52 8.06
C PHE A 59 -8.27 7.04 8.15
N GLN A 60 -9.33 7.83 8.39
CA GLN A 60 -9.28 9.31 8.43
C GLN A 60 -8.55 9.95 7.23
N GLU A 61 -8.53 9.25 6.10
CA GLU A 61 -7.91 9.73 4.87
C GLU A 61 -8.95 10.45 4.01
N TRP A 62 -8.72 11.74 3.74
CA TRP A 62 -9.60 12.56 2.87
C TRP A 62 -9.84 11.93 1.50
N ARG A 63 -8.90 11.11 1.03
CA ARG A 63 -8.98 10.37 -0.24
C ARG A 63 -10.14 9.37 -0.29
N ILE A 64 -10.55 8.82 0.85
CA ILE A 64 -11.62 7.82 0.93
C ILE A 64 -13.00 8.51 0.83
N ILE A 65 -13.10 9.82 1.10
CA ILE A 65 -14.36 10.59 1.05
C ILE A 65 -15.02 10.47 -0.32
N PHE A 66 -14.22 10.44 -1.39
CA PHE A 66 -14.72 10.30 -2.76
C PHE A 66 -15.46 8.98 -2.98
N ILE A 67 -14.93 7.88 -2.42
CA ILE A 67 -15.54 6.55 -2.51
C ILE A 67 -16.86 6.52 -1.71
N GLY A 68 -16.88 7.11 -0.52
CA GLY A 68 -18.09 7.21 0.30
C GLY A 68 -19.20 8.02 -0.39
N LEU A 69 -18.85 9.16 -0.99
CA LEU A 69 -19.78 10.01 -1.72
C LEU A 69 -20.39 9.30 -2.94
N MET A 70 -19.59 8.50 -3.65
CA MET A 70 -20.06 7.68 -4.77
C MET A 70 -21.15 6.69 -4.32
N PHE A 71 -20.92 5.94 -3.24
CA PHE A 71 -21.90 4.98 -2.73
C PHE A 71 -23.18 5.66 -2.22
N ILE A 72 -23.09 6.83 -1.62
CA ILE A 72 -24.25 7.63 -1.20
C ILE A 72 -25.09 8.04 -2.43
N MET A 73 -24.45 8.54 -3.49
CA MET A 73 -25.13 8.84 -4.76
C MET A 73 -25.82 7.61 -5.37
N MET A 74 -25.19 6.43 -5.32
CA MET A 74 -25.78 5.17 -5.78
C MET A 74 -27.04 4.77 -4.98
N THR A 75 -27.05 5.01 -3.66
CA THR A 75 -28.23 4.74 -2.83
C THR A 75 -29.36 5.72 -3.13
N ILE A 76 -29.06 7.01 -3.28
CA ILE A 76 -30.07 8.03 -3.64
C ILE A 76 -30.73 7.67 -4.98
N HIS A 77 -29.94 7.27 -5.97
CA HIS A 77 -30.47 6.86 -7.27
C HIS A 77 -31.38 5.63 -7.17
N GLN A 78 -31.03 4.62 -6.38
CA GLN A 78 -31.87 3.43 -6.17
C GLN A 78 -33.21 3.76 -5.51
N VAL A 79 -33.17 4.62 -4.49
CA VAL A 79 -34.37 5.04 -3.77
C VAL A 79 -35.26 5.83 -4.72
N PHE A 80 -34.68 6.71 -5.52
CA PHE A 80 -35.40 7.49 -6.52
C PHE A 80 -36.07 6.60 -7.59
N THR A 81 -35.35 5.63 -8.17
CA THR A 81 -35.93 4.70 -9.16
C THR A 81 -37.01 3.82 -8.56
N PHE A 82 -36.85 3.36 -7.31
CA PHE A 82 -37.86 2.59 -6.60
C PHE A 82 -39.13 3.41 -6.31
N LEU A 83 -38.98 4.67 -5.89
CA LEU A 83 -40.11 5.60 -5.68
C LEU A 83 -40.88 5.82 -6.97
N LEU A 84 -40.20 5.96 -8.11
CA LEU A 84 -40.84 6.06 -9.43
C LEU A 84 -41.59 4.77 -9.81
N GLN A 85 -41.02 3.59 -9.55
CA GLN A 85 -41.64 2.28 -9.83
C GLN A 85 -42.92 2.04 -9.00
N SER A 86 -42.97 2.57 -7.78
CA SER A 86 -44.05 2.32 -6.80
C SER A 86 -45.41 2.94 -7.17
N LYS A 87 -45.54 3.61 -8.33
CA LYS A 87 -46.75 4.32 -8.80
C LYS A 87 -47.29 5.38 -7.81
N ILE A 88 -46.47 5.85 -6.87
CA ILE A 88 -46.83 6.93 -5.91
C ILE A 88 -46.96 8.29 -6.62
N ILE A 89 -46.36 8.43 -7.81
CA ILE A 89 -46.40 9.65 -8.64
C ILE A 89 -47.10 9.29 -9.96
N GLU A 90 -48.15 10.02 -10.31
CA GLU A 90 -49.00 9.78 -11.49
C GLU A 90 -48.18 9.83 -12.80
N SER A 91 -48.35 8.79 -13.63
CA SER A 91 -47.45 8.49 -14.75
C SER A 91 -47.66 9.42 -15.95
N THR A 92 -46.67 10.27 -16.24
CA THR A 92 -46.59 11.07 -17.48
C THR A 92 -45.48 10.52 -18.40
N PRO A 93 -45.58 10.63 -19.74
CA PRO A 93 -44.65 10.00 -20.69
C PRO A 93 -43.20 10.55 -20.64
N THR A 94 -42.89 11.50 -19.76
CA THR A 94 -41.56 12.07 -19.52
C THR A 94 -40.71 11.27 -18.50
N HIS A 95 -41.22 10.18 -17.91
CA HIS A 95 -40.50 9.42 -16.88
C HIS A 95 -39.30 8.61 -17.39
N THR A 96 -39.26 8.21 -18.67
CA THR A 96 -38.17 7.37 -19.20
C THR A 96 -36.87 8.17 -19.36
N THR A 97 -36.95 9.42 -19.80
CA THR A 97 -35.78 10.29 -20.03
C THR A 97 -35.16 10.86 -18.75
N PHE A 98 -35.96 11.06 -17.69
CA PHE A 98 -35.45 11.57 -16.41
C PHE A 98 -34.69 10.51 -15.58
N SER A 99 -34.93 9.22 -15.87
CA SER A 99 -34.33 8.11 -15.13
C SER A 99 -32.89 7.79 -15.53
N GLU A 100 -32.47 8.15 -16.75
CA GLU A 100 -31.14 7.80 -17.29
C GLU A 100 -30.06 8.86 -16.99
N ILE A 101 -30.43 10.13 -16.89
CA ILE A 101 -29.49 11.23 -16.61
C ILE A 101 -28.69 11.00 -15.31
N PRO A 102 -29.30 10.58 -14.19
CA PRO A 102 -28.56 10.31 -12.96
C PRO A 102 -27.64 9.09 -13.06
N ALA A 103 -27.97 8.10 -13.87
CA ALA A 103 -27.13 6.92 -14.10
C ALA A 103 -25.86 7.30 -14.87
N LEU A 104 -25.98 8.15 -15.89
CA LEU A 104 -24.84 8.63 -16.66
C LEU A 104 -23.87 9.45 -15.79
N ILE A 105 -24.38 10.36 -14.97
CA ILE A 105 -23.56 11.12 -14.01
C ILE A 105 -22.82 10.18 -13.07
N LEU A 106 -23.52 9.19 -12.49
CA LEU A 106 -22.93 8.21 -11.59
C LEU A 106 -21.81 7.40 -12.25
N THR A 107 -21.97 6.99 -13.52
CA THR A 107 -20.93 6.25 -14.25
C THR A 107 -19.69 7.11 -14.50
N ILE A 108 -19.86 8.38 -14.85
CA ILE A 108 -18.74 9.33 -15.03
C ILE A 108 -17.98 9.52 -13.72
N PHE A 109 -18.68 9.73 -12.60
CA PHE A 109 -18.06 9.88 -11.28
C PHE A 109 -17.34 8.58 -10.84
N SER A 110 -17.93 7.42 -11.12
CA SER A 110 -17.30 6.13 -10.84
C SER A 110 -16.03 5.93 -11.65
N PHE A 111 -16.04 6.29 -12.94
CA PHE A 111 -14.87 6.20 -13.81
C PHE A 111 -13.76 7.16 -13.36
N ALA A 112 -14.12 8.40 -12.99
CA ALA A 112 -13.20 9.37 -12.42
C ALA A 112 -12.60 8.88 -11.08
N SER A 113 -13.39 8.20 -10.24
CA SER A 113 -12.93 7.57 -8.99
C SER A 113 -11.80 6.59 -9.24
N VAL A 114 -12.00 5.70 -10.21
CA VAL A 114 -11.05 4.63 -10.54
C VAL A 114 -9.76 5.23 -11.11
N ILE A 115 -9.85 6.23 -11.98
CA ILE A 115 -8.69 6.94 -12.50
C ILE A 115 -7.92 7.62 -11.36
N TYR A 116 -8.62 8.32 -10.46
CA TYR A 116 -8.00 8.96 -9.30
C TYR A 116 -7.28 7.95 -8.40
N LEU A 117 -7.90 6.79 -8.16
CA LEU A 117 -7.29 5.69 -7.40
C LEU A 117 -6.02 5.14 -8.11
N GLY A 118 -6.04 5.02 -9.44
CA GLY A 118 -4.88 4.62 -10.22
C GLY A 118 -3.70 5.60 -10.08
N ILE A 119 -3.97 6.90 -10.13
CA ILE A 119 -2.94 7.95 -9.97
C ILE A 119 -2.30 7.89 -8.57
N ILE A 120 -3.10 7.73 -7.51
CA ILE A 120 -2.56 7.66 -6.15
C ILE A 120 -1.72 6.41 -5.91
N LEU A 121 -2.15 5.25 -6.42
CA LEU A 121 -1.38 4.01 -6.31
C LEU A 121 -0.02 4.15 -6.99
N LYS A 122 0.02 4.75 -8.20
CA LYS A 122 1.27 5.02 -8.91
C LYS A 122 2.21 5.90 -8.08
N ASN A 123 1.71 6.98 -7.49
CA ASN A 123 2.54 7.90 -6.69
C ASN A 123 3.17 7.20 -5.46
N GLN A 124 2.44 6.29 -4.80
CA GLN A 124 3.00 5.53 -3.67
C GLN A 124 4.15 4.62 -4.08
N THR A 125 4.06 3.96 -5.25
CA THR A 125 5.16 3.11 -5.76
C THR A 125 6.42 3.91 -6.06
N GLU A 126 6.28 5.12 -6.60
CA GLU A 126 7.42 6.01 -6.88
C GLU A 126 8.09 6.50 -5.60
N VAL A 127 7.31 6.87 -4.58
CA VAL A 127 7.85 7.27 -3.27
C VAL A 127 8.60 6.11 -2.61
N LEU A 128 8.01 4.91 -2.60
CA LEU A 128 8.64 3.73 -2.02
C LEU A 128 9.96 3.38 -2.74
N ASN A 129 9.97 3.42 -4.08
CA ASN A 129 11.18 3.18 -4.87
C ASN A 129 12.26 4.24 -4.62
N LYS A 130 11.91 5.51 -4.44
CA LYS A 130 12.86 6.58 -4.10
C LYS A 130 13.50 6.38 -2.72
N HIS A 131 12.76 5.87 -1.74
CA HIS A 131 13.33 5.53 -0.44
C HIS A 131 14.27 4.32 -0.55
N LYS A 132 13.92 3.31 -1.36
CA LYS A 132 14.76 2.14 -1.59
C LYS A 132 16.09 2.50 -2.24
N THR A 133 16.09 3.30 -3.30
CA THR A 133 17.34 3.72 -3.96
C THR A 133 18.22 4.59 -3.06
N LYS A 134 17.62 5.40 -2.19
CA LYS A 134 18.37 6.16 -1.19
C LYS A 134 19.04 5.23 -0.17
N ILE A 135 18.35 4.20 0.30
CA ILE A 135 18.92 3.17 1.20
C ILE A 135 20.06 2.42 0.50
N GLU A 136 19.87 1.99 -0.76
CA GLU A 136 20.90 1.32 -1.55
C GLU A 136 22.17 2.20 -1.73
N MET A 137 22.00 3.52 -1.85
CA MET A 137 23.14 4.45 -1.86
C MET A 137 23.83 4.57 -0.49
N LEU A 138 23.08 4.57 0.61
CA LEU A 138 23.65 4.57 1.98
C LEU A 138 24.35 3.23 2.31
N GLU A 139 23.88 2.12 1.74
CA GLU A 139 24.50 0.80 1.81
C GLU A 139 25.77 0.68 0.94
N SER A 140 26.05 1.66 0.08
CA SER A 140 27.30 1.70 -0.71
C SER A 140 28.54 2.03 0.14
N PHE A 141 28.35 2.52 1.38
CA PHE A 141 29.45 2.69 2.32
C PHE A 141 29.77 1.37 2.99
N LEU A 142 30.81 0.68 2.49
CA LEU A 142 31.32 -0.51 3.15
C LEU A 142 32.02 -0.13 4.46
N PRO A 143 31.52 -0.58 5.63
CA PRO A 143 32.22 -0.40 6.89
C PRO A 143 33.55 -1.18 6.86
N ILE A 144 34.66 -0.45 6.75
CA ILE A 144 36.01 -1.01 6.73
C ILE A 144 36.70 -0.70 8.06
N CYS A 145 37.33 -1.69 8.67
CA CYS A 145 38.14 -1.48 9.86
C CYS A 145 39.37 -0.62 9.49
N SER A 146 39.57 0.50 10.19
CA SER A 146 40.70 1.40 9.92
C SER A 146 42.06 0.73 10.11
N HIS A 147 42.14 -0.24 11.02
CA HIS A 147 43.38 -0.93 11.40
C HIS A 147 43.69 -2.14 10.50
N CYS A 148 42.78 -3.12 10.40
CA CYS A 148 43.02 -4.37 9.68
C CYS A 148 42.41 -4.43 8.27
N LYS A 149 41.70 -3.37 7.84
CA LYS A 149 41.05 -3.24 6.52
C LYS A 149 39.99 -4.30 6.18
N LYS A 150 39.60 -5.16 7.13
CA LYS A 150 38.47 -6.08 6.96
C LYS A 150 37.16 -5.32 6.75
N ILE A 151 36.25 -5.91 5.98
CA ILE A 151 34.90 -5.42 5.73
C ILE A 151 33.94 -6.11 6.71
N ARG A 152 33.04 -5.34 7.30
CA ARG A 152 31.96 -5.89 8.14
C ARG A 152 30.76 -6.31 7.28
N THR A 153 30.32 -7.56 7.43
CA THR A 153 29.20 -8.14 6.68
C THR A 153 27.85 -7.89 7.33
N ASP A 154 27.78 -7.84 8.67
CA ASP A 154 26.57 -7.52 9.42
C ASP A 154 26.74 -6.25 10.25
N ASN A 155 25.90 -5.24 9.98
CA ASN A 155 25.92 -3.97 10.68
C ASN A 155 25.24 -4.01 12.05
N ASN A 156 24.46 -5.05 12.36
CA ASN A 156 23.68 -5.17 13.60
C ASN A 156 24.51 -5.71 14.78
N THR A 157 25.66 -6.33 14.51
CA THR A 157 26.53 -6.93 15.54
C THR A 157 28.00 -6.49 15.36
N PRO A 158 28.35 -5.24 15.70
CA PRO A 158 29.70 -4.69 15.49
C PRO A 158 30.81 -5.43 16.25
N GLU A 159 30.45 -6.02 17.39
CA GLU A 159 31.37 -6.60 18.36
C GLU A 159 31.78 -8.04 18.03
N ASP A 160 31.05 -8.71 17.12
CA ASP A 160 31.34 -10.09 16.76
C ASP A 160 32.53 -10.16 15.78
N PRO A 161 33.66 -10.81 16.14
CA PRO A 161 34.80 -11.01 15.24
C PRO A 161 34.43 -11.77 13.96
N ASN A 162 33.40 -12.61 13.99
CA ASN A 162 32.96 -13.40 12.83
C ASN A 162 32.23 -12.56 11.77
N SER A 163 31.78 -11.36 12.13
CA SER A 163 31.16 -10.40 11.21
C SER A 163 32.17 -9.68 10.31
N TRP A 164 33.48 -9.92 10.49
CA TRP A 164 34.56 -9.24 9.77
C TRP A 164 35.31 -10.19 8.84
N ILE A 165 35.26 -9.91 7.55
CA ILE A 165 35.96 -10.71 6.53
C ILE A 165 36.98 -9.89 5.75
N ALA A 166 37.96 -10.55 5.15
CA ALA A 166 38.93 -9.89 4.30
C ALA A 166 38.27 -9.29 3.05
N VAL A 167 38.88 -8.22 2.50
CA VAL A 167 38.32 -7.48 1.36
C VAL A 167 38.17 -8.40 0.15
N GLU A 168 39.18 -9.22 -0.09
CA GLU A 168 39.28 -10.16 -1.17
C GLU A 168 38.14 -11.19 -1.08
N THR A 169 37.94 -11.75 0.11
CA THR A 169 36.86 -12.71 0.39
C THR A 169 35.48 -12.08 0.18
N TYR A 170 35.29 -10.84 0.62
CA TYR A 170 34.01 -10.14 0.45
C TYR A 170 33.64 -9.98 -1.03
N PHE A 171 34.57 -9.48 -1.86
CA PHE A 171 34.31 -9.28 -3.29
C PHE A 171 34.28 -10.59 -4.09
N ASN A 172 34.99 -11.62 -3.63
CA ASN A 172 34.88 -12.96 -4.21
C ASN A 172 33.47 -13.55 -3.99
N ILE A 173 32.96 -13.50 -2.75
CA ILE A 173 31.62 -14.02 -2.42
C ILE A 173 30.52 -13.20 -3.09
N LYS A 174 30.63 -11.86 -3.05
CA LYS A 174 29.54 -10.96 -3.50
C LYS A 174 29.52 -10.75 -5.02
N ASN A 175 30.69 -10.70 -5.65
CA ASN A 175 30.84 -10.28 -7.06
C ASN A 175 31.65 -11.27 -7.91
N GLN A 176 32.06 -12.41 -7.35
CA GLN A 176 32.89 -13.42 -8.05
C GLN A 176 34.19 -12.84 -8.63
N VAL A 177 34.76 -11.84 -7.95
CA VAL A 177 36.02 -11.21 -8.35
C VAL A 177 37.20 -11.98 -7.75
N GLU A 178 38.21 -12.25 -8.56
CA GLU A 178 39.50 -12.80 -8.12
C GLU A 178 40.57 -11.70 -8.08
N PHE A 179 41.42 -11.73 -7.06
CA PHE A 179 42.50 -10.75 -6.88
C PHE A 179 43.86 -11.37 -7.18
N SER A 180 44.63 -10.74 -8.07
CA SER A 180 46.07 -11.02 -8.23
C SER A 180 46.88 -10.09 -7.33
N HIS A 181 47.82 -10.65 -6.56
CA HIS A 181 48.72 -9.85 -5.72
C HIS A 181 49.97 -9.46 -6.52
N GLY A 182 50.18 -8.16 -6.74
CA GLY A 182 51.37 -7.60 -7.37
C GLY A 182 52.01 -6.53 -6.49
N ILE A 183 53.28 -6.22 -6.73
CA ILE A 183 54.00 -5.13 -6.04
C ILE A 183 54.13 -3.94 -6.99
N CYS A 184 53.69 -2.75 -6.57
CA CYS A 184 53.88 -1.54 -7.37
C CYS A 184 55.35 -1.07 -7.34
N PRO A 185 55.82 -0.32 -8.35
CA PRO A 185 57.19 0.20 -8.38
C PRO A 185 57.58 1.00 -7.12
N ASP A 186 56.64 1.75 -6.54
CA ASP A 186 56.85 2.54 -5.33
C ASP A 186 57.13 1.65 -4.11
N CYS A 187 56.33 0.59 -3.91
CA CYS A 187 56.53 -0.36 -2.84
C CYS A 187 57.81 -1.17 -3.05
N LEU A 188 58.12 -1.54 -4.29
CA LEU A 188 59.36 -2.23 -4.62
C LEU A 188 60.59 -1.38 -4.24
N GLY A 189 60.57 -0.10 -4.63
CA GLY A 189 61.64 0.86 -4.29
C GLY A 189 61.72 1.22 -2.80
N LYS A 190 60.66 1.01 -2.03
CA LYS A 190 60.64 1.30 -0.58
C LYS A 190 61.06 0.12 0.29
N TYR A 191 60.63 -1.09 -0.07
CA TYR A 191 60.82 -2.27 0.77
C TYR A 191 61.91 -3.22 0.27
N TYR A 192 62.30 -3.14 -1.02
CA TYR A 192 63.26 -4.05 -1.65
C TYR A 192 64.46 -3.33 -2.28
N SER A 193 64.65 -2.03 -1.99
CA SER A 193 65.75 -1.23 -2.52
C SER A 193 67.11 -1.48 -1.86
N ASN A 194 67.16 -2.20 -0.73
CA ASN A 194 68.39 -2.40 0.04
C ASN A 194 69.15 -3.70 -0.26
N ASP A 195 68.65 -4.59 -1.12
CA ASP A 195 69.28 -5.90 -1.39
C ASP A 195 70.18 -5.93 -2.63
N LYS A 196 70.80 -4.80 -3.01
CA LYS A 196 71.85 -4.77 -4.07
C LYS A 196 73.29 -4.70 -3.53
N LYS A 197 73.58 -5.34 -2.39
CA LYS A 197 74.95 -5.50 -1.88
C LYS A 197 75.16 -6.85 -1.18
N SER A 198 75.16 -7.95 -1.93
CA SER A 198 76.06 -9.08 -1.66
C SER A 198 75.96 -10.10 -2.79
N GLU A 199 77.12 -10.39 -3.38
CA GLU A 199 77.42 -11.52 -4.28
C GLU A 199 76.85 -11.34 -5.70
N ILE A 200 77.65 -11.38 -6.77
CA ILE A 200 78.56 -12.46 -7.13
C ILE A 200 79.88 -11.89 -7.69
N HIS A 201 80.98 -12.44 -7.15
CA HIS A 201 82.36 -12.37 -7.63
C HIS A 201 82.54 -13.07 -8.99
#